data_AF-A0A0K9H4I7-F1
#
_entry.id   AF-A0A0K9H4I7-F1
#
_cell.length_a   1.000
_cell.length_b   1.000
_cell.length_c   1.000
_cell.angle_alpha   90.00
_cell.angle_beta   90.00
_cell.angle_gamma   90.00
#
_symmetry.space_group_name_H-M   'P 1'
#
loop_
_entity.id
_entity.type
_entity.pdbx_description
1 polymer ?
#
loop_
_entity_poly.entity_id
_entity_poly.type
_entity_poly.pdbx_seq_one_letter_code
_entity_poly.pdbx_strand_id
1 'polypeptide(L)'
;MEPEWIQSIVEEVVRQLGRKEAVQKPNQVPLAVSARHVHLSEQHLAILFGQSYTLKKKSDLSQPNQFAAEETVILSGPKGTIERVRVLGPSRHLTQVEVSQTDAFKLGLTPPIRQSGDIKGSSPITIIGPKGSVYLNEGLIIAQAHIHMSPDDARRFGVEDGQYVQVRAETERPITFERVRIRVSPSYRLEMHIDTDEANSGFIRTGQTGEIISAGQTQSTYHPPVLIEEKQTIIPLFEGKLLSQHEVKQLDGPVIRVGKTTIVTPLAKDTARELGKKIEVIDE
;
A
#
# COMPACT_ATOMS: atom_id res chain seq x y z
N MET A 1 -60.21 6.87 -19.86
CA MET A 1 -58.86 6.31 -19.78
C MET A 1 -59.01 4.90 -19.24
N GLU A 2 -58.64 3.90 -20.04
CA GLU A 2 -59.01 2.51 -19.76
C GLU A 2 -58.24 1.95 -18.55
N PRO A 3 -58.92 1.25 -17.62
CA PRO A 3 -58.31 0.67 -16.42
C PRO A 3 -57.11 -0.23 -16.70
N GLU A 4 -57.10 -0.89 -17.84
CA GLU A 4 -56.04 -1.82 -18.28
C GLU A 4 -54.70 -1.11 -18.53
N TRP A 5 -54.73 0.15 -18.96
CA TRP A 5 -53.49 0.92 -19.15
C TRP A 5 -52.88 1.34 -17.81
N ILE A 6 -53.71 1.71 -16.83
CA ILE A 6 -53.24 2.01 -15.48
C ILE A 6 -52.60 0.76 -14.85
N GLN A 7 -53.23 -0.40 -15.05
CA GLN A 7 -52.72 -1.66 -14.51
C GLN A 7 -51.37 -2.06 -15.12
N SER A 8 -51.20 -1.92 -16.44
CA SER A 8 -49.92 -2.19 -17.09
C SER A 8 -48.80 -1.21 -16.70
N ILE A 9 -49.12 0.07 -16.46
CA ILE A 9 -48.15 1.04 -15.92
C ILE A 9 -47.77 0.66 -14.48
N VAL A 10 -48.74 0.30 -13.63
CA VAL A 10 -48.47 -0.09 -12.25
C VAL A 10 -47.62 -1.36 -12.20
N GLU A 11 -47.92 -2.36 -13.01
CA GLU A 11 -47.12 -3.58 -13.13
C GLU A 11 -45.70 -3.29 -13.63
N GLU A 12 -45.55 -2.41 -14.61
CA GLU A 12 -44.23 -2.00 -15.11
C GLU A 12 -43.43 -1.25 -14.04
N VAL A 13 -44.06 -0.34 -13.30
CA VAL A 13 -43.42 0.41 -12.22
C VAL A 13 -43.06 -0.52 -11.06
N VAL A 14 -43.93 -1.43 -10.65
CA VAL A 14 -43.65 -2.45 -9.63
C VAL A 14 -42.51 -3.36 -10.08
N ARG A 15 -42.46 -3.74 -11.37
CA ARG A 15 -41.37 -4.54 -11.93
C ARG A 15 -40.06 -3.76 -11.99
N GLN A 16 -40.09 -2.46 -12.28
CA GLN A 16 -38.90 -1.60 -12.28
C GLN A 16 -38.39 -1.29 -10.87
N LEU A 17 -39.29 -1.16 -9.89
CA LEU A 17 -38.95 -1.05 -8.48
C LEU A 17 -38.40 -2.38 -7.93
N GLY A 18 -39.03 -3.51 -8.26
CA GLY A 18 -38.56 -4.84 -7.88
C GLY A 18 -37.25 -5.27 -8.55
N ARG A 19 -36.92 -4.72 -9.73
CA ARG A 19 -35.59 -4.90 -10.36
C ARG A 19 -34.50 -4.03 -9.70
N LYS A 20 -34.86 -2.90 -9.08
CA LYS A 20 -33.93 -2.07 -8.30
C LYS A 20 -33.62 -2.67 -6.93
N GLU A 21 -34.55 -3.43 -6.37
CA GLU A 21 -34.29 -4.36 -5.26
C GLU A 21 -33.86 -5.72 -5.82
N ALA A 22 -32.70 -5.77 -6.48
CA ALA A 22 -32.00 -7.04 -6.57
C ALA A 22 -31.76 -7.51 -5.12
N VAL A 23 -32.50 -8.53 -4.70
CA VAL A 23 -32.32 -9.22 -3.43
C VAL A 23 -30.88 -9.71 -3.41
N GLN A 24 -29.97 -8.90 -2.89
CA GLN A 24 -28.61 -9.36 -2.59
C GLN A 24 -28.80 -10.54 -1.65
N LYS A 25 -28.25 -11.70 -2.03
CA LYS A 25 -28.18 -12.83 -1.10
C LYS A 25 -27.58 -12.29 0.20
N PRO A 26 -28.03 -12.74 1.39
CA PRO A 26 -27.73 -12.09 2.66
C PRO A 26 -26.24 -11.86 2.93
N ASN A 27 -25.35 -12.62 2.26
CA ASN A 27 -23.90 -12.58 2.45
C ASN A 27 -23.12 -11.98 1.26
N GLN A 28 -23.77 -11.33 0.29
CA GLN A 28 -23.07 -10.73 -0.86
C GLN A 28 -22.60 -9.29 -0.60
N VAL A 29 -21.41 -8.98 -1.09
CA VAL A 29 -20.80 -7.64 -1.04
C VAL A 29 -20.32 -7.22 -2.43
N PRO A 30 -20.60 -5.99 -2.89
CA PRO A 30 -20.01 -5.46 -4.14
C PRO A 30 -18.50 -5.33 -4.02
N LEU A 31 -17.77 -5.70 -5.07
CA LEU A 31 -16.32 -5.56 -5.17
C LEU A 31 -15.97 -4.32 -6.00
N ALA A 32 -15.02 -3.51 -5.51
CA ALA A 32 -14.47 -2.35 -6.18
C ALA A 32 -12.95 -2.41 -6.25
N VAL A 33 -12.43 -2.26 -7.48
CA VAL A 33 -10.99 -2.27 -7.75
C VAL A 33 -10.45 -0.85 -7.68
N SER A 34 -9.50 -0.65 -6.77
CA SER A 34 -8.85 0.63 -6.52
C SER A 34 -7.53 0.68 -7.30
N ALA A 35 -7.47 1.51 -8.33
CA ALA A 35 -6.21 1.86 -8.97
C ALA A 35 -5.39 2.78 -8.08
N ARG A 36 -4.08 2.86 -8.37
CA ARG A 36 -3.17 3.80 -7.71
C ARG A 36 -3.71 5.23 -7.69
N HIS A 37 -3.62 5.88 -6.54
CA HIS A 37 -4.15 7.22 -6.34
C HIS A 37 -3.50 7.94 -5.16
N VAL A 38 -3.80 9.24 -5.05
CA VAL A 38 -3.34 10.08 -3.95
C VAL A 38 -4.50 10.84 -3.33
N HIS A 39 -4.51 10.90 -2.00
CA HIS A 39 -5.29 11.87 -1.22
C HIS A 39 -4.35 13.00 -0.80
N LEU A 40 -4.77 14.26 -0.94
CA LEU A 40 -3.92 15.41 -0.65
C LEU A 40 -4.42 16.20 0.56
N SER A 41 -3.48 16.68 1.38
CA SER A 41 -3.76 17.76 2.33
C SER A 41 -3.97 19.08 1.60
N GLU A 42 -4.66 20.03 2.24
CA GLU A 42 -4.84 21.38 1.66
C GLU A 42 -3.50 22.07 1.40
N GLN A 43 -2.53 21.90 2.31
CA GLN A 43 -1.18 22.44 2.15
C GLN A 43 -0.47 21.86 0.92
N HIS A 44 -0.50 20.54 0.74
CA HIS A 44 0.15 19.90 -0.40
C HIS A 44 -0.61 20.15 -1.70
N LEU A 45 -1.94 20.27 -1.66
CA LEU A 45 -2.74 20.71 -2.79
C LEU A 45 -2.29 22.09 -3.27
N ALA A 46 -2.08 23.04 -2.35
CA ALA A 46 -1.62 24.37 -2.67
C ALA A 46 -0.21 24.39 -3.29
N ILE A 47 0.72 23.59 -2.77
CA ILE A 47 2.08 23.47 -3.33
C ILE A 47 2.05 22.87 -4.74
N LEU A 48 1.27 21.79 -4.94
CA LEU A 48 1.27 21.03 -6.19
C LEU A 48 0.50 21.73 -7.32
N PHE A 49 -0.57 22.47 -6.99
CA PHE A 49 -1.51 23.02 -7.97
C PHE A 49 -1.69 24.55 -7.91
N GLY A 50 -1.21 25.20 -6.85
CA GLY A 50 -1.27 26.65 -6.64
C GLY A 50 -2.11 27.07 -5.43
N GLN A 51 -1.84 28.27 -4.92
CA GLN A 51 -2.54 28.81 -3.75
C GLN A 51 -4.06 28.89 -3.99
N SER A 52 -4.84 28.49 -2.98
CA SER A 52 -6.31 28.50 -3.02
C SER A 52 -6.94 27.63 -4.12
N TYR A 53 -6.20 26.65 -4.65
CA TYR A 53 -6.72 25.73 -5.67
C TYR A 53 -7.81 24.82 -5.09
N THR A 54 -8.87 24.59 -5.86
CA THR A 54 -9.94 23.64 -5.53
C THR A 54 -9.98 22.53 -6.57
N LEU A 55 -9.98 21.28 -6.10
CA LEU A 55 -10.06 20.10 -6.96
C LEU A 55 -11.33 20.11 -7.82
N LYS A 56 -11.18 19.77 -9.10
CA LYS A 56 -12.31 19.68 -10.02
C LYS A 56 -12.85 18.27 -10.02
N LYS A 57 -14.13 18.12 -9.71
CA LYS A 57 -14.77 16.80 -9.69
C LYS A 57 -14.91 16.26 -11.11
N LYS A 58 -14.30 15.10 -11.36
CA LYS A 58 -14.46 14.34 -12.61
C LYS A 58 -15.63 13.35 -12.52
N SER A 59 -15.69 12.59 -11.45
CA SER A 59 -16.75 11.59 -11.21
C SER A 59 -16.88 11.26 -9.73
N ASP A 60 -18.10 10.95 -9.28
CA ASP A 60 -18.32 10.40 -7.94
C ASP A 60 -17.68 9.02 -7.79
N LEU A 61 -17.24 8.72 -6.58
CA LEU A 61 -16.94 7.35 -6.15
C LEU A 61 -18.19 6.75 -5.48
N SER A 62 -18.15 5.44 -5.28
CA SER A 62 -19.16 4.66 -4.56
C SER A 62 -19.40 5.16 -3.13
N GLN A 63 -18.30 5.49 -2.43
CA GLN A 63 -18.34 6.00 -1.07
C GLN A 63 -18.90 7.44 -1.05
N PRO A 64 -19.89 7.73 -0.19
CA PRO A 64 -20.54 9.03 -0.14
C PRO A 64 -19.56 10.19 0.02
N ASN A 65 -19.78 11.26 -0.75
CA ASN A 65 -18.97 12.48 -0.73
C ASN A 65 -17.50 12.30 -1.10
N GLN A 66 -17.11 11.18 -1.71
CA GLN A 66 -15.76 10.99 -2.28
C GLN A 66 -15.84 11.07 -3.81
N PHE A 67 -14.81 11.61 -4.45
CA PHE A 67 -14.78 11.77 -5.90
C PHE A 67 -13.38 11.58 -6.48
N ALA A 68 -13.32 11.11 -7.74
CA ALA A 68 -12.12 11.22 -8.55
C ALA A 68 -12.05 12.64 -9.11
N ALA A 69 -10.92 13.31 -8.91
CA ALA A 69 -10.70 14.66 -9.43
C ALA A 69 -10.22 14.62 -10.89
N GLU A 70 -10.29 15.73 -11.64
CA GLU A 70 -9.69 15.84 -12.97
C GLU A 70 -8.16 15.78 -12.91
N GLU A 71 -7.62 16.23 -11.78
CA GLU A 71 -6.20 16.35 -11.50
C GLU A 71 -5.51 14.99 -11.42
N THR A 72 -4.26 14.98 -11.87
CA THR A 72 -3.33 13.88 -11.71
C THR A 72 -1.95 14.40 -11.33
N VAL A 73 -1.17 13.57 -10.64
CA VAL A 73 0.21 13.85 -10.26
C VAL A 73 1.16 12.79 -10.84
N ILE A 74 2.46 13.04 -10.74
CA ILE A 74 3.51 12.06 -10.98
C ILE A 74 4.04 11.62 -9.61
N LEU A 75 4.17 10.31 -9.42
CA LEU A 75 4.90 9.73 -8.28
C LEU A 75 6.31 9.39 -8.73
N SER A 76 7.31 9.76 -7.94
CA SER A 76 8.71 9.50 -8.24
C SER A 76 9.39 8.83 -7.04
N GLY A 77 9.95 7.65 -7.30
CA GLY A 77 10.78 6.88 -6.37
C GLY A 77 12.20 6.68 -6.91
N PRO A 78 13.10 6.03 -6.15
CA PRO A 78 14.51 5.89 -6.51
C PRO A 78 14.78 5.19 -7.84
N LYS A 79 13.90 4.26 -8.24
CA LYS A 79 14.07 3.45 -9.45
C LYS A 79 13.33 4.00 -10.67
N GLY A 80 12.28 4.79 -10.45
CA GLY A 80 11.45 5.26 -11.56
C GLY A 80 10.23 6.04 -11.14
N THR A 81 9.41 6.37 -12.13
CA THR A 81 8.25 7.23 -11.98
C THR A 81 6.96 6.55 -12.45
N ILE A 82 5.84 7.02 -11.91
CA ILE A 82 4.49 6.66 -12.34
C ILE A 82 3.73 7.95 -12.61
N GLU A 83 3.37 8.16 -13.87
CA GLU A 83 2.62 9.33 -14.31
C GLU A 83 1.10 9.12 -14.20
N ARG A 84 0.35 10.22 -14.29
CA ARG A 84 -1.11 10.23 -14.37
C ARG A 84 -1.80 9.53 -13.18
N VAL A 85 -1.21 9.62 -11.99
CA VAL A 85 -1.79 9.09 -10.76
C VAL A 85 -2.95 9.99 -10.33
N ARG A 86 -4.13 9.40 -10.13
CA ARG A 86 -5.37 10.13 -9.88
C ARG A 86 -5.36 10.78 -8.49
N VAL A 87 -5.78 12.04 -8.40
CA VAL A 87 -6.12 12.66 -7.12
C VAL A 87 -7.55 12.31 -6.75
N LEU A 88 -7.77 11.85 -5.52
CA LEU A 88 -9.09 11.66 -4.95
C LEU A 88 -9.42 12.83 -4.00
N GLY A 89 -10.65 13.29 -4.09
CA GLY A 89 -11.20 14.37 -3.28
C GLY A 89 -12.31 13.90 -2.35
N PRO A 90 -12.68 14.72 -1.35
CA PRO A 90 -12.11 16.04 -1.05
C PRO A 90 -10.69 15.96 -0.46
N SER A 91 -10.05 17.12 -0.30
CA SER A 91 -8.80 17.22 0.47
C SER A 91 -8.99 16.65 1.88
N ARG A 92 -7.92 16.07 2.42
CA ARG A 92 -7.89 15.46 3.75
C ARG A 92 -6.95 16.25 4.67
N HIS A 93 -6.84 15.83 5.92
CA HIS A 93 -5.89 16.39 6.87
C HIS A 93 -4.45 15.92 6.59
N LEU A 94 -4.28 14.73 6.01
CA LEU A 94 -3.00 14.13 5.68
C LEU A 94 -2.94 13.77 4.20
N THR A 95 -1.75 13.87 3.61
CA THR A 95 -1.48 13.32 2.29
C THR A 95 -1.13 11.84 2.39
N GLN A 96 -1.73 11.03 1.53
CA GLN A 96 -1.50 9.59 1.48
C GLN A 96 -1.49 9.11 0.04
N VAL A 97 -0.56 8.22 -0.28
CA VAL A 97 -0.42 7.59 -1.59
C VAL A 97 -0.69 6.09 -1.45
N GLU A 98 -1.64 5.59 -2.23
CA GLU A 98 -2.01 4.18 -2.27
C GLU A 98 -1.59 3.59 -3.62
N VAL A 99 -0.78 2.54 -3.59
CA VAL A 99 -0.25 1.85 -4.79
C VAL A 99 -0.36 0.34 -4.63
N SER A 100 -0.27 -0.40 -5.74
CA SER A 100 -0.13 -1.87 -5.66
C SER A 100 1.32 -2.29 -5.39
N GLN A 101 1.53 -3.57 -5.06
CA GLN A 101 2.88 -4.11 -4.89
C GLN A 101 3.71 -4.00 -6.19
N THR A 102 3.07 -4.22 -7.34
CA THR A 102 3.69 -4.06 -8.67
C THR A 102 4.16 -2.63 -8.92
N ASP A 103 3.36 -1.64 -8.52
CA ASP A 103 3.72 -0.23 -8.61
C ASP A 103 4.91 0.11 -7.72
N ALA A 104 4.94 -0.42 -6.50
CA ALA A 104 6.05 -0.23 -5.57
C ALA A 104 7.38 -0.76 -6.14
N PHE A 105 7.37 -1.92 -6.81
CA PHE A 105 8.55 -2.46 -7.51
C PHE A 105 9.04 -1.56 -8.64
N LYS A 106 8.12 -0.86 -9.33
CA LYS A 106 8.47 0.11 -10.38
C LYS A 106 9.09 1.37 -9.79
N LEU A 107 8.56 1.86 -8.67
CA LEU A 107 9.11 3.01 -7.95
C LEU A 107 10.44 2.70 -7.24
N GLY A 108 10.71 1.43 -6.94
CA GLY A 108 11.89 1.01 -6.19
C GLY A 108 11.74 1.25 -4.69
N LEU A 109 10.53 1.05 -4.17
CA LEU A 109 10.18 1.27 -2.77
C LEU A 109 9.52 0.01 -2.20
N THR A 110 9.55 -0.13 -0.87
CA THR A 110 8.94 -1.26 -0.14
C THR A 110 7.93 -0.75 0.89
N PRO A 111 6.82 -0.13 0.44
CA PRO A 111 5.77 0.35 1.32
C PRO A 111 5.08 -0.80 2.07
N PRO A 112 4.70 -0.60 3.33
CA PRO A 112 3.97 -1.60 4.09
C PRO A 112 2.51 -1.71 3.62
N ILE A 113 1.90 -2.87 3.84
CA ILE A 113 0.44 -3.05 3.73
C ILE A 113 -0.22 -2.39 4.93
N ARG A 114 -1.11 -1.41 4.70
CA ARG A 114 -1.76 -0.63 5.75
C ARG A 114 -3.21 -0.27 5.42
N GLN A 115 -3.96 0.11 6.45
CA GLN A 115 -5.28 0.70 6.28
C GLN A 115 -5.15 2.18 5.95
N SER A 116 -6.08 2.69 5.13
CA SER A 116 -6.15 4.13 4.84
C SER A 116 -6.29 4.93 6.15
N GLY A 117 -5.38 5.88 6.37
CA GLY A 117 -5.20 6.66 7.59
C GLY A 117 -3.99 6.25 8.45
N ASP A 118 -3.49 5.02 8.32
CA ASP A 118 -2.33 4.53 9.08
C ASP A 118 -1.05 4.61 8.25
N ILE A 119 -0.45 5.81 8.21
CA ILE A 119 0.74 6.11 7.41
C ILE A 119 2.05 6.10 8.20
N LYS A 120 2.01 5.91 9.52
CA LYS A 120 3.19 6.05 10.38
C LYS A 120 4.25 5.00 10.04
N GLY A 121 5.46 5.44 9.76
CA GLY A 121 6.58 4.57 9.37
C GLY A 121 6.39 3.89 8.02
N SER A 122 5.53 4.44 7.15
CA SER A 122 5.38 4.00 5.77
C SER A 122 6.48 4.55 4.87
N SER A 123 6.57 4.08 3.62
CA SER A 123 7.68 4.49 2.75
C SER A 123 7.61 5.97 2.34
N PRO A 124 8.76 6.60 2.09
CA PRO A 124 8.82 7.94 1.53
C PRO A 124 8.43 7.94 0.05
N ILE A 125 8.00 9.09 -0.46
CA ILE A 125 7.70 9.27 -1.89
C ILE A 125 7.75 10.75 -2.29
N THR A 126 8.18 11.03 -3.52
CA THR A 126 8.05 12.37 -4.11
C THR A 126 6.80 12.45 -4.97
N ILE A 127 5.97 13.45 -4.73
CA ILE A 127 4.78 13.78 -5.52
C ILE A 127 5.07 15.04 -6.33
N ILE A 128 4.82 15.01 -7.63
CA ILE A 128 5.09 16.13 -8.53
C ILE A 128 3.77 16.54 -9.21
N GLY A 129 3.41 17.81 -9.01
CA GLY A 129 2.26 18.46 -9.62
C GLY A 129 2.69 19.53 -10.63
N PRO A 130 1.74 20.19 -11.29
CA PRO A 130 2.03 21.19 -12.32
C PRO A 130 2.70 22.47 -11.81
N LYS A 131 2.61 22.78 -10.50
CA LYS A 131 3.16 24.02 -9.90
C LYS A 131 4.30 23.78 -8.91
N GLY A 132 4.57 22.53 -8.55
CA GLY A 132 5.60 22.21 -7.56
C GLY A 132 5.69 20.71 -7.28
N SER A 133 6.54 20.38 -6.32
CA SER A 133 6.72 19.01 -5.82
C SER A 133 6.74 18.99 -4.30
N VAL A 134 6.38 17.83 -3.74
CA VAL A 134 6.39 17.55 -2.31
C VAL A 134 7.14 16.25 -2.09
N TYR A 135 8.11 16.26 -1.19
CA TYR A 135 8.72 15.04 -0.66
C TYR A 135 8.04 14.65 0.65
N LEU A 136 7.51 13.43 0.71
CA LEU A 136 6.97 12.85 1.92
C LEU A 136 8.00 11.90 2.53
N ASN A 137 8.30 12.10 3.81
CA ASN A 137 9.11 11.14 4.58
C ASN A 137 8.32 9.85 4.87
N GLU A 138 7.00 9.97 5.04
CA GLU A 138 6.05 8.87 5.20
C GLU A 138 4.73 9.24 4.50
N GLY A 139 4.04 8.25 3.94
CA GLY A 139 2.75 8.45 3.26
C GLY A 139 2.45 7.45 2.14
N LEU A 140 3.44 6.65 1.69
CA LEU A 140 3.24 5.62 0.67
C LEU A 140 2.94 4.25 1.29
N ILE A 141 1.76 3.70 0.96
CA ILE A 141 1.30 2.40 1.45
C ILE A 141 0.80 1.51 0.31
N ILE A 142 0.78 0.21 0.56
CA ILE A 142 -0.07 -0.74 -0.17
C ILE A 142 -1.39 -0.83 0.59
N ALA A 143 -2.50 -0.60 -0.10
CA ALA A 143 -3.81 -0.57 0.54
C ALA A 143 -4.22 -1.98 0.98
N GLN A 144 -4.52 -2.16 2.27
CA GLN A 144 -5.07 -3.41 2.79
C GLN A 144 -6.53 -3.58 2.32
N ALA A 145 -6.89 -4.77 1.79
CA ALA A 145 -8.27 -5.12 1.48
C ALA A 145 -9.21 -4.93 2.68
N HIS A 146 -10.34 -4.27 2.44
CA HIS A 146 -11.32 -3.96 3.48
C HIS A 146 -12.74 -3.84 2.92
N ILE A 147 -13.74 -3.94 3.80
CA ILE A 147 -15.14 -3.74 3.49
C ILE A 147 -15.64 -2.52 4.27
N HIS A 148 -16.14 -1.53 3.55
CA HIS A 148 -16.92 -0.44 4.11
C HIS A 148 -18.34 -0.92 4.37
N MET A 149 -18.88 -0.66 5.56
CA MET A 149 -20.24 -1.02 5.96
C MET A 149 -20.91 0.12 6.71
N SER A 150 -22.21 0.31 6.49
CA SER A 150 -23.03 1.06 7.44
C SER A 150 -23.27 0.23 8.71
N PRO A 151 -23.69 0.84 9.83
CA PRO A 151 -24.08 0.07 11.02
C PRO A 151 -25.19 -0.95 10.75
N ASP A 152 -26.08 -0.66 9.80
CA ASP A 152 -27.19 -1.54 9.43
C ASP A 152 -26.71 -2.74 8.63
N ASP A 153 -25.77 -2.52 7.70
CA ASP A 153 -25.09 -3.60 6.98
C ASP A 153 -24.33 -4.50 7.96
N ALA A 154 -23.54 -3.91 8.86
CA ALA A 154 -22.78 -4.67 9.87
C ALA A 154 -23.69 -5.59 10.70
N ARG A 155 -24.86 -5.09 11.15
CA ARG A 155 -25.88 -5.91 11.82
C ARG A 155 -26.48 -6.98 10.91
N ARG A 156 -26.74 -6.67 9.64
CA ARG A 156 -27.27 -7.63 8.65
C ARG A 156 -26.30 -8.79 8.41
N PHE A 157 -25.00 -8.50 8.33
CA PHE A 157 -23.95 -9.50 8.13
C PHE A 157 -23.48 -10.17 9.43
N GLY A 158 -23.91 -9.68 10.60
CA GLY A 158 -23.49 -10.20 11.90
C GLY A 158 -21.99 -9.98 12.19
N VAL A 159 -21.46 -8.83 11.78
CA VAL A 159 -20.04 -8.46 11.95
C VAL A 159 -19.89 -7.11 12.67
N GLU A 160 -18.71 -6.88 13.23
CA GLU A 160 -18.38 -5.67 13.99
C GLU A 160 -17.24 -4.87 13.34
N ASP A 161 -17.14 -3.58 13.71
CA ASP A 161 -16.02 -2.75 13.29
C ASP A 161 -14.69 -3.37 13.72
N GLY A 162 -13.77 -3.45 12.77
CA GLY A 162 -12.46 -4.02 13.00
C GLY A 162 -12.41 -5.55 13.02
N GLN A 163 -13.51 -6.24 12.80
CA GLN A 163 -13.46 -7.69 12.59
C GLN A 163 -12.74 -8.04 11.28
N TYR A 164 -12.23 -9.26 11.19
CA TYR A 164 -11.72 -9.85 9.95
C TYR A 164 -12.65 -10.95 9.45
N VAL A 165 -12.87 -10.96 8.14
CA VAL A 165 -13.70 -11.95 7.44
C VAL A 165 -12.95 -12.59 6.26
N GLN A 166 -13.48 -13.70 5.78
CA GLN A 166 -13.10 -14.28 4.49
C GLN A 166 -14.13 -13.91 3.43
N VAL A 167 -13.66 -13.51 2.25
CA VAL A 167 -14.53 -13.19 1.11
C VAL A 167 -14.15 -14.04 -0.08
N ARG A 168 -15.11 -14.79 -0.62
CA ARG A 168 -14.94 -15.61 -1.81
C ARG A 168 -15.50 -14.91 -3.03
N ALA A 169 -14.69 -14.81 -4.08
CA ALA A 169 -15.12 -14.31 -5.38
C ALA A 169 -15.17 -15.47 -6.38
N GLU A 170 -16.37 -15.76 -6.89
CA GLU A 170 -16.62 -16.78 -7.91
C GLU A 170 -16.48 -16.16 -9.31
N THR A 171 -15.25 -16.09 -9.80
CA THR A 171 -14.89 -15.57 -11.13
C THR A 171 -14.36 -16.71 -12.02
N GLU A 172 -13.84 -16.37 -13.21
CA GLU A 172 -13.08 -17.32 -14.04
C GLU A 172 -11.84 -17.90 -13.32
N ARG A 173 -11.34 -17.19 -12.31
CA ARG A 173 -10.25 -17.63 -11.45
C ARG A 173 -10.67 -17.46 -9.99
N PRO A 174 -11.46 -18.41 -9.44
CA PRO A 174 -12.01 -18.27 -8.11
C PRO A 174 -10.91 -18.04 -7.07
N ILE A 175 -11.15 -17.08 -6.19
CA ILE A 175 -10.21 -16.71 -5.14
C ILE A 175 -10.95 -16.46 -3.84
N THR A 176 -10.30 -16.80 -2.73
CA THR A 176 -10.76 -16.42 -1.40
C THR A 176 -9.75 -15.46 -0.81
N PHE A 177 -10.21 -14.25 -0.49
CA PHE A 177 -9.46 -13.28 0.28
C PHE A 177 -9.61 -13.61 1.75
N GLU A 178 -8.48 -13.83 2.42
CA GLU A 178 -8.46 -13.96 3.87
C GLU A 178 -8.14 -12.63 4.54
N ARG A 179 -8.55 -12.49 5.80
CA ARG A 179 -8.23 -11.35 6.65
C ARG A 179 -8.65 -10.00 6.02
N VAL A 180 -9.84 -9.98 5.41
CA VAL A 180 -10.44 -8.74 4.90
C VAL A 180 -11.00 -7.97 6.09
N ARG A 181 -10.55 -6.73 6.29
CA ARG A 181 -10.95 -5.90 7.44
C ARG A 181 -12.35 -5.33 7.26
N ILE A 182 -13.20 -5.43 8.28
CA ILE A 182 -14.47 -4.70 8.35
C ILE A 182 -14.24 -3.30 8.89
N ARG A 183 -14.83 -2.30 8.23
CA ARG A 183 -14.84 -0.89 8.64
C ARG A 183 -16.29 -0.40 8.68
N VAL A 184 -16.78 -0.04 9.87
CA VAL A 184 -18.16 0.41 10.07
C VAL A 184 -18.21 1.91 10.32
N SER A 185 -19.01 2.63 9.54
CA SER A 185 -19.30 4.05 9.77
C SER A 185 -20.67 4.40 9.20
N PRO A 186 -21.46 5.29 9.82
CA PRO A 186 -22.68 5.83 9.23
C PRO A 186 -22.45 6.52 7.87
N SER A 187 -21.22 6.95 7.58
CA SER A 187 -20.84 7.59 6.31
C SER A 187 -20.49 6.61 5.19
N TYR A 188 -20.49 5.31 5.45
CA TYR A 188 -20.06 4.29 4.49
C TYR A 188 -21.21 3.68 3.71
N ARG A 189 -20.91 3.34 2.46
CA ARG A 189 -21.75 2.49 1.61
C ARG A 189 -21.11 1.12 1.51
N LEU A 190 -21.92 0.06 1.58
CA LEU A 190 -21.46 -1.32 1.46
C LEU A 190 -20.63 -1.54 0.19
N GLU A 191 -19.33 -1.80 0.36
CA GLU A 191 -18.42 -2.13 -0.75
C GLU A 191 -17.09 -2.69 -0.21
N MET A 192 -16.57 -3.73 -0.86
CA MET A 192 -15.24 -4.26 -0.62
C MET A 192 -14.25 -3.62 -1.57
N HIS A 193 -13.20 -3.02 -1.02
CA HIS A 193 -12.13 -2.39 -1.77
C HIS A 193 -10.91 -3.31 -1.80
N ILE A 194 -10.41 -3.57 -3.00
CA ILE A 194 -9.18 -4.30 -3.27
C ILE A 194 -8.31 -3.52 -4.26
N ASP A 195 -7.00 -3.73 -4.23
CA ASP A 195 -6.10 -3.11 -5.21
C ASP A 195 -6.11 -3.84 -6.57
N THR A 196 -5.36 -3.31 -7.54
CA THR A 196 -5.29 -3.91 -8.88
C THR A 196 -4.59 -5.26 -8.91
N ASP A 197 -3.60 -5.51 -8.05
CA ASP A 197 -2.87 -6.78 -8.03
C ASP A 197 -3.77 -7.88 -7.42
N GLU A 198 -4.49 -7.56 -6.35
CA GLU A 198 -5.53 -8.39 -5.75
C GLU A 198 -6.63 -8.71 -6.76
N ALA A 199 -7.16 -7.70 -7.47
CA ALA A 199 -8.19 -7.92 -8.48
C ALA A 199 -7.70 -8.78 -9.65
N ASN A 200 -6.50 -8.52 -10.16
CA ASN A 200 -5.91 -9.30 -11.26
C ASN A 200 -5.65 -10.76 -10.87
N SER A 201 -5.30 -11.02 -9.59
CA SER A 201 -5.06 -12.37 -9.10
C SER A 201 -6.29 -13.28 -9.22
N GLY A 202 -7.49 -12.70 -9.08
CA GLY A 202 -8.78 -13.38 -9.18
C GLY A 202 -9.61 -13.03 -10.42
N PHE A 203 -9.07 -12.35 -11.44
CA PHE A 203 -9.84 -11.89 -12.62
C PHE A 203 -11.10 -11.06 -12.24
N ILE A 204 -11.00 -10.26 -11.19
CA ILE A 204 -12.12 -9.47 -10.65
C ILE A 204 -12.22 -8.12 -11.37
N ARG A 205 -13.46 -7.70 -11.64
CA ARG A 205 -13.79 -6.36 -12.14
C ARG A 205 -14.73 -5.64 -11.18
N THR A 206 -14.63 -4.31 -11.11
CA THR A 206 -15.55 -3.47 -10.33
C THR A 206 -17.00 -3.76 -10.71
N GLY A 207 -17.86 -3.91 -9.71
CA GLY A 207 -19.29 -4.21 -9.86
C GLY A 207 -19.62 -5.71 -9.81
N GLN A 208 -18.62 -6.60 -9.80
CA GLN A 208 -18.84 -8.00 -9.42
C GLN A 208 -19.14 -8.10 -7.91
N THR A 209 -19.60 -9.26 -7.47
CA THR A 209 -19.92 -9.52 -6.06
C THR A 209 -19.01 -10.61 -5.50
N GLY A 210 -18.65 -10.45 -4.23
CA GLY A 210 -18.06 -11.51 -3.40
C GLY A 210 -19.07 -11.98 -2.35
N GLU A 211 -18.82 -13.16 -1.80
CA GLU A 211 -19.59 -13.74 -0.70
C GLU A 211 -18.75 -13.79 0.58
N ILE A 212 -19.27 -13.27 1.68
CA ILE A 212 -18.66 -13.41 3.00
C ILE A 212 -18.95 -14.84 3.50
N ILE A 213 -17.90 -15.66 3.61
CA ILE A 213 -18.02 -17.10 3.90
C ILE A 213 -17.70 -17.49 5.34
N SER A 214 -16.93 -16.67 6.07
CA SER A 214 -16.75 -16.85 7.51
C SER A 214 -16.51 -15.51 8.20
N ALA A 215 -17.14 -15.34 9.35
CA ALA A 215 -16.90 -14.25 10.28
C ALA A 215 -16.08 -14.80 11.46
N GLY A 216 -14.94 -14.19 11.79
CA GLY A 216 -14.32 -14.40 13.10
C GLY A 216 -13.02 -15.22 13.15
N GLN A 217 -12.07 -15.01 12.24
CA GLN A 217 -10.68 -15.33 12.58
C GLN A 217 -10.06 -14.16 13.35
N THR A 218 -9.92 -14.32 14.67
CA THR A 218 -9.47 -13.28 15.61
C THR A 218 -7.95 -13.15 15.71
N GLN A 219 -7.14 -14.08 15.20
CA GLN A 219 -5.68 -13.99 15.34
C GLN A 219 -4.92 -14.47 14.11
N SER A 220 -3.85 -13.72 13.82
CA SER A 220 -2.89 -14.03 12.77
C SER A 220 -1.87 -15.03 13.26
N THR A 221 -1.61 -16.08 12.48
CA THR A 221 -0.35 -16.86 12.52
C THR A 221 0.66 -16.33 11.50
N TYR A 222 0.45 -15.14 10.92
CA TYR A 222 1.44 -14.52 10.05
C TYR A 222 2.68 -14.20 10.87
N HIS A 223 3.67 -15.07 10.75
CA HIS A 223 5.03 -14.77 11.10
C HIS A 223 5.61 -14.03 9.89
N PRO A 224 5.92 -12.72 10.00
CA PRO A 224 6.72 -12.09 8.96
C PRO A 224 7.97 -12.97 8.75
N PRO A 225 8.42 -13.16 7.51
CA PRO A 225 9.70 -13.81 7.29
C PRO A 225 10.70 -13.09 8.19
N VAL A 226 11.37 -13.84 9.07
CA VAL A 226 12.48 -13.31 9.85
C VAL A 226 13.45 -12.78 8.80
N LEU A 227 13.52 -11.45 8.68
CA LEU A 227 14.66 -10.82 8.06
C LEU A 227 15.82 -11.32 8.92
N ILE A 228 16.55 -12.30 8.40
CA ILE A 228 17.89 -12.57 8.90
C ILE A 228 18.58 -11.25 8.55
N GLU A 229 18.62 -10.34 9.52
CA GLU A 229 19.67 -9.34 9.54
C GLU A 229 20.92 -10.17 9.34
N GLU A 230 21.54 -10.06 8.16
CA GLU A 230 22.92 -10.45 8.03
C GLU A 230 23.57 -9.72 9.20
N LYS A 231 23.91 -10.46 10.25
CA LYS A 231 24.82 -9.96 11.26
C LYS A 231 26.01 -9.55 10.43
N GLN A 232 26.14 -8.26 10.19
CA GLN A 232 27.41 -7.68 9.83
C GLN A 232 28.30 -8.12 10.97
N THR A 233 29.05 -9.20 10.74
CA THR A 233 30.12 -9.58 11.64
C THR A 233 30.98 -8.34 11.68
N ILE A 234 30.93 -7.60 12.79
CA ILE A 234 31.68 -6.37 12.95
C ILE A 234 33.13 -6.82 12.97
N ILE A 235 33.77 -6.81 11.80
CA ILE A 235 35.20 -7.10 11.68
C ILE A 235 35.89 -5.88 12.30
N PRO A 236 36.59 -6.03 13.44
CA PRO A 236 37.16 -4.91 14.15
C PRO A 236 38.16 -4.16 13.26
N LEU A 237 38.08 -2.83 13.31
CA LEU A 237 39.01 -1.93 12.64
C LEU A 237 40.33 -1.90 13.42
N PHE A 238 41.44 -2.03 12.72
CA PHE A 238 42.76 -1.77 13.28
C PHE A 238 42.97 -0.25 13.42
N GLU A 239 43.05 0.24 14.66
CA GLU A 239 43.15 1.67 15.00
C GLU A 239 44.59 2.21 14.99
N GLY A 240 45.59 1.37 14.70
CA GLY A 240 46.99 1.80 14.66
C GLY A 240 47.34 2.67 13.45
N LYS A 241 48.30 3.60 13.64
CA LYS A 241 48.84 4.43 12.55
C LYS A 241 49.72 3.66 11.58
N LEU A 242 50.27 2.52 11.99
CA LEU A 242 51.14 1.67 11.20
C LEU A 242 50.75 0.21 11.42
N LEU A 243 50.52 -0.53 10.34
CA LEU A 243 50.30 -1.97 10.36
C LEU A 243 51.61 -2.68 9.95
N SER A 244 52.19 -3.37 10.93
CA SER A 244 53.44 -4.13 10.87
C SER A 244 53.19 -5.62 10.75
N GLN A 245 54.24 -6.39 10.44
CA GLN A 245 54.19 -7.85 10.45
C GLN A 245 53.75 -8.42 11.82
N HIS A 246 54.15 -7.78 12.93
CA HIS A 246 53.82 -8.25 14.27
C HIS A 246 52.31 -8.18 14.53
N GLU A 247 51.69 -7.06 14.16
CA GLU A 247 50.25 -6.85 14.32
C GLU A 247 49.43 -7.80 13.44
N VAL A 248 49.85 -8.01 12.18
CA VAL A 248 49.19 -8.98 11.28
C VAL A 248 49.19 -10.42 11.86
N LYS A 249 50.24 -10.80 12.59
CA LYS A 249 50.33 -12.12 13.25
C LYS A 249 49.42 -12.23 14.48
N GLN A 250 49.14 -11.12 15.16
CA GLN A 250 48.33 -11.09 16.39
C GLN A 250 46.84 -10.87 16.15
N LEU A 251 46.47 -10.25 15.01
CA LEU A 251 45.07 -9.99 14.68
C LEU A 251 44.38 -11.27 14.23
N ASP A 252 43.28 -11.64 14.89
CA ASP A 252 42.50 -12.80 14.48
C ASP A 252 41.55 -12.49 13.32
N GLY A 253 41.24 -13.54 12.55
CA GLY A 253 40.26 -13.47 11.47
C GLY A 253 40.84 -13.34 10.05
N PRO A 254 39.99 -13.57 9.04
CA PRO A 254 40.41 -13.62 7.64
C PRO A 254 40.54 -12.24 6.98
N VAL A 255 40.02 -11.18 7.61
CA VAL A 255 40.04 -9.82 7.07
C VAL A 255 40.54 -8.86 8.15
N ILE A 256 41.53 -8.04 7.80
CA ILE A 256 42.05 -6.96 8.62
C ILE A 256 41.59 -5.65 7.98
N ARG A 257 40.69 -4.94 8.66
CA ARG A 257 40.27 -3.59 8.23
C ARG A 257 41.25 -2.56 8.77
N VAL A 258 41.70 -1.64 7.93
CA VAL A 258 42.56 -0.52 8.31
C VAL A 258 41.95 0.80 7.85
N GLY A 259 42.17 1.86 8.61
CA GLY A 259 41.78 3.20 8.19
C GLY A 259 42.63 3.69 7.03
N LYS A 260 42.10 4.64 6.25
CA LYS A 260 42.82 5.25 5.10
C LYS A 260 44.16 5.90 5.48
N THR A 261 44.28 6.34 6.73
CA THR A 261 45.49 6.97 7.28
C THR A 261 46.50 5.96 7.83
N THR A 262 46.17 4.67 7.90
CA THR A 262 47.06 3.63 8.41
C THR A 262 48.09 3.25 7.36
N ILE A 263 49.37 3.34 7.73
CA ILE A 263 50.49 2.92 6.88
C ILE A 263 50.64 1.41 6.95
N VAL A 264 50.36 0.71 5.84
CA VAL A 264 50.59 -0.74 5.74
C VAL A 264 52.00 -1.01 5.22
N THR A 265 52.86 -1.60 6.06
CA THR A 265 54.23 -1.92 5.67
C THR A 265 54.28 -3.03 4.59
N PRO A 266 55.31 -3.09 3.72
CA PRO A 266 55.46 -4.17 2.75
C PRO A 266 55.46 -5.56 3.41
N LEU A 267 56.16 -5.68 4.54
CA LEU A 267 56.26 -6.92 5.30
C LEU A 267 54.91 -7.36 5.91
N ALA A 268 54.04 -6.41 6.26
CA ALA A 268 52.67 -6.69 6.69
C ALA A 268 51.82 -7.26 5.53
N LYS A 269 51.96 -6.72 4.30
CA LYS A 269 51.24 -7.23 3.12
C LYS A 269 51.67 -8.66 2.78
N ASP A 270 52.97 -8.93 2.79
CA ASP A 270 53.49 -10.27 2.52
C ASP A 270 53.05 -11.28 3.59
N THR A 271 53.14 -10.90 4.87
CA THR A 271 52.67 -11.74 5.99
C THR A 271 51.18 -12.01 5.91
N ALA A 272 50.36 -11.01 5.53
CA ALA A 272 48.92 -11.20 5.36
C ALA A 272 48.64 -12.21 4.24
N ARG A 273 49.34 -12.12 3.10
CA ARG A 273 49.22 -13.08 1.99
C ARG A 273 49.60 -14.51 2.43
N GLU A 274 50.70 -14.66 3.17
CA GLU A 274 51.15 -15.97 3.69
C GLU A 274 50.15 -16.59 4.66
N LEU A 275 49.52 -15.78 5.51
CA LEU A 275 48.52 -16.22 6.48
C LEU A 275 47.09 -16.31 5.90
N GLY A 276 46.91 -16.07 4.59
CA GLY A 276 45.59 -16.09 3.95
C GLY A 276 44.65 -14.98 4.41
N LYS A 277 45.18 -13.89 4.97
CA LYS A 277 44.42 -12.74 5.45
C LYS A 277 44.31 -11.66 4.37
N LYS A 278 43.14 -11.04 4.26
CA LYS A 278 42.88 -9.91 3.36
C LYS A 278 42.98 -8.60 4.13
N ILE A 279 43.74 -7.63 3.61
CA ILE A 279 43.76 -6.27 4.16
C ILE A 279 42.77 -5.41 3.38
N GLU A 280 41.79 -4.84 4.05
CA GLU A 280 40.80 -3.92 3.48
C GLU A 280 41.00 -2.52 4.05
N VAL A 281 41.17 -1.53 3.17
CA VAL A 281 41.19 -0.13 3.58
C VAL A 281 39.76 0.38 3.54
N ILE A 282 39.24 0.88 4.66
CA ILE A 282 37.89 1.45 4.75
C ILE A 282 37.97 2.98 4.83
N ASP A 283 37.01 3.64 4.18
CA ASP A 283 36.73 5.06 4.37
C ASP A 283 35.84 5.17 5.64
N GLU A 284 36.26 5.99 6.61
CA GLU A 284 35.44 6.33 7.79
C GLU A 284 34.18 7.10 7.40
#